data_AF-A0A391PJH5-F1
#
_entry.id   AF-A0A391PJH5-F1
#
_cell.length_a   1.000
_cell.length_b   1.000
_cell.length_c   1.000
_cell.angle_alpha   90.00
_cell.angle_beta   90.00
_cell.angle_gamma   90.00
#
_symmetry.space_group_name_H-M   'P 1'
#
loop_
_entity.id
_entity.type
_entity.pdbx_description
1 polymer ?
#
loop_
_entity_poly.entity_id
_entity_poly.type
_entity_poly.pdbx_seq_one_letter_code
_entity_poly.pdbx_strand_id
1 'polypeptide(L)'
;MHQGAQAVANTGLLVAAIRADESRRPDRLFTDPFADRLAGETGRRLLAEAVAEAGDRPTRQIVVRTRFWDEALLRAPPGPSARS
;
A
#
# COMPACT_ATOMS: atom_id res chain seq x y z
N MET A 1 -5.66 9.88 -23.98
CA MET A 1 -4.53 9.22 -23.27
C MET A 1 -4.47 9.51 -21.76
N HIS A 2 -5.24 10.45 -21.20
CA HIS A 2 -5.15 10.82 -19.78
C HIS A 2 -5.87 9.89 -18.79
N GLN A 3 -6.81 9.05 -19.25
CA GLN A 3 -7.67 8.24 -18.37
C GLN A 3 -6.91 7.08 -17.70
N GLY A 4 -5.97 6.45 -18.40
CA GLY A 4 -5.17 5.36 -17.84
C GLY A 4 -4.25 5.81 -16.71
N ALA A 5 -3.60 6.97 -16.88
CA ALA A 5 -2.75 7.55 -15.83
C ALA A 5 -3.53 7.88 -14.56
N GLN A 6 -4.76 8.38 -14.70
CA GLN A 6 -5.65 8.65 -13.57
C GLN A 6 -6.09 7.36 -12.86
N ALA A 7 -6.41 6.30 -13.60
CA ALA A 7 -6.73 5.00 -13.00
C ALA A 7 -5.56 4.42 -12.18
N VAL A 8 -4.33 4.54 -12.70
CA VAL A 8 -3.11 4.13 -11.99
C VAL A 8 -2.90 4.98 -10.73
N ALA A 9 -3.04 6.31 -10.85
CA ALA A 9 -2.88 7.23 -9.72
C ALA A 9 -3.89 6.90 -8.60
N ASN A 10 -5.17 6.74 -8.93
CA ASN A 10 -6.22 6.39 -7.97
C ASN A 10 -5.93 5.07 -7.27
N THR A 11 -5.48 4.05 -8.02
CA THR A 11 -5.11 2.75 -7.46
C THR A 11 -3.93 2.89 -6.50
N GLY A 12 -2.93 3.70 -6.84
CA GLY A 12 -1.79 4.00 -5.96
C GLY A 12 -2.21 4.67 -4.65
N LEU A 13 -3.08 5.67 -4.72
CA LEU A 13 -3.62 6.36 -3.53
C LEU A 13 -4.45 5.42 -2.65
N LEU A 14 -5.26 4.54 -3.26
CA LEU A 14 -6.00 3.50 -2.54
C LEU A 14 -5.06 2.54 -1.80
N VAL A 15 -4.01 2.06 -2.46
CA VAL A 15 -3.01 1.17 -1.84
C VAL A 15 -2.29 1.86 -0.69
N ALA A 16 -1.93 3.15 -0.84
CA ALA A 16 -1.34 3.93 0.23
C ALA A 16 -2.30 4.05 1.43
N ALA A 17 -3.60 4.27 1.19
CA ALA A 17 -4.59 4.35 2.27
C ALA A 17 -4.72 3.03 3.04
N ILE A 18 -4.71 1.89 2.33
CA ILE A 18 -4.74 0.55 2.96
C ILE A 18 -3.51 0.34 3.86
N ARG A 19 -2.31 0.71 3.38
CA ARG A 19 -1.07 0.60 4.16
C ARG A 19 -1.05 1.53 5.36
N ALA A 20 -1.67 2.70 5.25
CA ALA A 20 -1.83 3.63 6.36
C ALA A 20 -2.76 3.06 7.44
N ASP A 21 -3.85 2.41 7.04
CA ASP A 21 -4.78 1.78 7.96
C ASP A 21 -4.14 0.61 8.71
N GLU A 22 -3.41 -0.25 7.99
CA GLU A 22 -2.63 -1.33 8.58
C GLU A 22 -1.59 -0.79 9.57
N SER A 23 -0.88 0.29 9.24
CA SER A 23 0.13 0.90 10.13
C SER A 23 -0.46 1.44 11.43
N ARG A 24 -1.76 1.78 11.45
CA ARG A 24 -2.47 2.26 12.65
C ARG A 24 -2.96 1.13 13.55
N ARG A 25 -3.05 -0.10 13.05
CA ARG A 25 -3.55 -1.24 13.84
C ARG A 25 -2.59 -1.60 14.98
N PRO A 26 -3.13 -2.04 16.14
CA PRO A 26 -2.31 -2.50 17.25
C PRO A 26 -1.57 -3.81 16.91
N ASP A 27 -2.17 -4.66 16.08
CA ASP A 27 -1.65 -5.97 15.63
C ASP A 27 -1.04 -5.90 14.21
N ARG A 28 -0.59 -4.71 13.80
CA ARG A 28 -0.07 -4.45 12.45
C ARG A 28 1.05 -5.41 12.06
N LEU A 29 1.03 -5.83 10.81
CA LEU A 29 2.04 -6.66 10.19
C LEU A 29 3.28 -5.88 9.76
N PHE A 30 3.13 -4.60 9.48
CA PHE A 30 4.22 -3.68 9.12
C PHE A 30 3.86 -2.24 9.49
N THR A 31 4.84 -1.35 9.40
CA THR A 31 4.64 0.09 9.56
C THR A 31 5.18 0.79 8.31
N ASP A 32 4.33 1.53 7.60
CA ASP A 32 4.74 2.44 6.52
C ASP A 32 4.59 3.89 7.00
N PRO A 33 5.71 4.60 7.29
CA PRO A 33 5.67 5.97 7.78
C PRO A 33 5.22 6.99 6.72
N PHE A 34 5.17 6.63 5.44
CA PHE A 34 4.81 7.53 4.34
C PHE A 34 3.37 7.36 3.86
N ALA A 35 2.76 6.22 4.17
CA ALA A 35 1.46 5.81 3.64
C ALA A 35 0.36 6.85 3.85
N ASP A 36 0.24 7.40 5.07
CA ASP A 36 -0.85 8.35 5.38
C ASP A 36 -0.72 9.65 4.58
N ARG A 37 0.50 10.18 4.47
CA ARG A 37 0.78 11.38 3.69
C ARG A 37 0.54 11.15 2.20
N LEU A 38 0.94 10.00 1.67
CA LEU A 38 0.77 9.64 0.27
C LEU A 38 -0.69 9.36 -0.10
N ALA A 39 -1.44 8.72 0.80
CA ALA A 39 -2.86 8.48 0.61
C ALA A 39 -3.64 9.79 0.48
N GLY A 40 -3.35 10.74 1.39
CA GLY A 40 -4.10 11.99 1.49
C GLY A 40 -5.60 11.75 1.65
N GLU A 41 -6.40 12.78 1.37
CA GLU A 41 -7.86 12.69 1.48
C GLU A 41 -8.45 11.79 0.40
N THR A 42 -7.96 11.89 -0.84
CA THR A 42 -8.43 11.10 -1.97
C THR A 42 -8.28 9.60 -1.73
N GLY A 43 -7.10 9.14 -1.28
CA GLY A 43 -6.88 7.73 -0.98
C GLY A 43 -7.79 7.22 0.13
N ARG A 44 -7.99 8.01 1.20
CA ARG A 44 -8.91 7.66 2.30
C ARG A 44 -10.36 7.54 1.82
N ARG A 45 -10.80 8.46 0.96
CA ARG A 45 -12.15 8.39 0.35
C ARG A 45 -12.30 7.15 -0.52
N LEU A 46 -11.33 6.87 -1.40
CA LEU A 46 -11.34 5.66 -2.24
C LEU A 46 -11.37 4.38 -1.41
N LEU A 47 -10.66 4.35 -0.28
CA LEU A 47 -10.69 3.20 0.63
C LEU A 47 -12.08 3.02 1.26
N ALA A 48 -12.70 4.10 1.74
CA ALA A 48 -14.04 4.04 2.29
C ALA A 48 -15.07 3.53 1.26
N GLU A 49 -14.98 4.02 0.02
CA GLU A 49 -15.82 3.57 -1.11
C GLU A 49 -15.58 2.08 -1.40
N ALA A 50 -14.33 1.64 -1.53
CA ALA A 50 -13.99 0.25 -1.82
C ALA A 50 -14.46 -0.73 -0.72
N VAL A 51 -14.35 -0.35 0.55
CA VAL A 51 -14.83 -1.16 1.68
C VAL A 51 -16.37 -1.22 1.71
N ALA A 52 -17.04 -0.11 1.39
CA ALA A 52 -18.50 -0.09 1.31
C ALA A 52 -19.03 -0.98 0.19
N GLU A 53 -18.33 -1.03 -0.96
CA GLU A 53 -18.75 -1.81 -2.13
C GLU A 53 -18.40 -3.31 -2.03
N ALA A 54 -17.16 -3.63 -1.65
CA ALA A 54 -16.60 -4.98 -1.75
C ALA A 54 -16.23 -5.61 -0.40
N GLY A 55 -16.41 -4.88 0.70
CA GLY A 55 -15.95 -5.26 2.04
C GLY A 55 -14.42 -5.22 2.19
N ASP A 56 -13.95 -5.71 3.33
CA ASP A 56 -12.54 -5.61 3.75
C ASP A 56 -11.65 -6.79 3.28
N ARG A 57 -12.09 -7.59 2.30
CA ARG A 57 -11.23 -8.68 1.78
C ARG A 57 -10.10 -8.19 0.86
N PRO A 58 -10.35 -7.30 -0.12
CA PRO A 58 -9.32 -6.82 -1.03
C PRO A 58 -8.20 -6.05 -0.32
N THR A 59 -8.55 -5.30 0.72
CA THR A 59 -7.62 -4.56 1.59
C THR A 59 -6.64 -5.53 2.28
N ARG A 60 -7.12 -6.65 2.83
CA ARG A 60 -6.29 -7.68 3.47
C ARG A 60 -5.30 -8.33 2.50
N GLN A 61 -5.70 -8.55 1.24
CA GLN A 61 -4.79 -9.08 0.23
C GLN A 61 -3.60 -8.14 0.00
N ILE A 62 -3.84 -6.82 -0.03
CA ILE A 62 -2.78 -5.82 -0.17
C ILE A 62 -1.83 -5.85 1.03
N VAL A 63 -2.38 -5.96 2.25
CA VAL A 63 -1.57 -6.07 3.48
C VAL A 63 -0.64 -7.29 3.44
N VAL A 64 -1.18 -8.47 3.13
CA VAL A 64 -0.37 -9.70 3.03
C VAL A 64 0.68 -9.59 1.92
N ARG A 65 0.30 -9.02 0.77
CA ARG A 65 1.21 -8.79 -0.35
C ARG A 65 2.39 -7.89 0.04
N THR A 66 2.12 -6.80 0.77
CA THR A 66 3.18 -5.90 1.25
C THR A 66 4.14 -6.63 2.17
N ARG A 67 3.63 -7.30 3.21
CA ARG A 67 4.49 -8.07 4.12
C ARG A 67 5.33 -9.11 3.39
N PHE A 68 4.73 -9.87 2.48
CA PHE A 68 5.43 -10.91 1.73
C PHE A 68 6.63 -10.35 0.95
N TRP A 69 6.44 -9.24 0.24
CA TRP A 69 7.52 -8.61 -0.53
C TRP A 69 8.56 -7.95 0.36
N ASP A 70 8.16 -7.30 1.45
CA ASP A 70 9.10 -6.72 2.43
C ASP A 70 10.03 -7.80 2.99
N GLU A 71 9.46 -8.94 3.42
CA GLU A 71 10.26 -10.06 3.90
C GLU A 71 11.14 -10.68 2.80
N ALA A 72 10.65 -10.76 1.56
CA ALA A 72 11.44 -11.27 0.44
C ALA A 72 12.64 -10.35 0.14
N LEU A 73 12.44 -9.03 0.18
CA LEU A 73 13.49 -8.03 -0.02
C LEU A 73 14.53 -8.06 1.10
N LEU A 74 14.09 -8.20 2.36
CA LEU A 74 15.00 -8.33 3.50
C LEU A 74 15.83 -9.61 3.48
N ARG A 75 15.32 -10.68 2.86
CA ARG A 75 16.04 -11.95 2.65
C ARG A 75 16.91 -11.96 1.41
N ALA A 76 16.75 -10.99 0.51
CA ALA A 76 17.53 -10.94 -0.71
C ALA A 76 19.00 -10.64 -0.38
N PRO A 77 19.96 -11.29 -1.06
CA PRO A 77 21.37 -10.91 -0.92
C PRO A 77 21.54 -9.45 -1.37
N PRO A 78 22.49 -8.70 -0.78
CA PRO A 78 22.80 -7.37 -1.26
C PRO A 78 23.12 -7.43 -2.75
N GLY A 79 22.57 -6.49 -3.52
CA GLY A 79 22.89 -6.36 -4.93
C GLY A 79 24.40 -6.16 -5.13
N PRO A 80 24.94 -6.38 -6.33
CA PRO A 80 26.35 -6.14 -6.60
C PRO A 80 26.70 -4.73 -6.12
N SER A 81 27.61 -4.65 -5.16
CA SER A 81 28.12 -3.38 -4.66
C SER A 81 28.62 -2.60 -5.88
N ALA A 82 27.98 -1.49 -6.22
CA ALA A 82 28.52 -0.54 -7.18
C ALA A 82 29.86 -0.09 -6.59
N ARG A 83 30.96 -0.69 -7.06
CA ARG A 83 32.30 -0.29 -6.70
C ARG A 83 32.49 1.10 -7.30
N SER A 84 32.61 2.09 -6.43
CA SER A 84 33.15 3.41 -6.73
C SER A 84 34.57 3.30 -7.24
#